data_AF-A0A7Y2FZP9-F1
#
_entry.id   AF-A0A7Y2FZP9-F1
#
_cell.length_a   1.000
_cell.length_b   1.000
_cell.length_c   1.000
_cell.angle_alpha   90.00
_cell.angle_beta   90.00
_cell.angle_gamma   90.00
#
_symmetry.space_group_name_H-M   'P 1'
#
loop_
_entity.id
_entity.type
_entity.pdbx_description
1 polymer ?
#
loop_
_entity_poly.entity_id
_entity_poly.type
_entity_poly.pdbx_seq_one_letter_code
_entity_poly.pdbx_strand_id
1 'polypeptide(L)'
;MKVELILMFSLFLFPITNSNAQCLRGDCFDGMGEYRYPSGALYKGQFKGGKIHGHGILYSKNGNVYKGQWKAHYKNGQGKFIFANGDSYQGGFVKSKFQGKGIMDFQNGDVYSGSWKGDHMDGHGKYSFHNGDVYEGNFEKGNMHGYGHMYYHTGSVYEGEWVANKKEGAGVLTAPDGKLYDGMWKNGDFVKEELSTLDMEMSSTSGTFTYRDGSSWEGELRDGKPHGLGTLFYATGNRYEGYWEHHAPHGEGTMYFPDSRSLSADWDNGVPKERRFSEQQWTSTQDVEVDHDLDVKVWAVVVGVASYNHMPKLNYTDDDAYQIFAFLKSPEGGAVPDDQIEVLVDDRATRKNILQAMEKTFLQADDNDVVLLYFSGHGLPGYFLPHDFDGLNNRLKHEEIQAVFAKSKAKHKICFADACHSGTMLASKGVSTRLTLEKFYQAFDNTEG
;
A
#
# COMPACT_ATOMS: atom_id res chain seq x y z
N MET A 1 -67.10 55.91 -44.82
CA MET A 1 -66.28 55.45 -45.96
C MET A 1 -65.00 54.84 -45.40
N LYS A 2 -64.85 53.51 -45.52
CA LYS A 2 -63.61 52.71 -45.46
C LYS A 2 -62.83 52.70 -44.11
N VAL A 3 -62.30 51.60 -43.57
CA VAL A 3 -62.25 50.16 -43.85
C VAL A 3 -61.83 49.50 -42.52
N GLU A 4 -62.35 48.32 -42.22
CA GLU A 4 -61.94 47.43 -41.12
C GLU A 4 -60.47 46.98 -41.24
N LEU A 5 -59.78 46.79 -40.12
CA LEU A 5 -58.66 45.86 -40.06
C LEU A 5 -58.75 45.02 -38.77
N ILE A 6 -59.31 43.83 -38.95
CA ILE A 6 -59.28 42.72 -38.00
C ILE A 6 -57.84 42.19 -37.99
N LEU A 7 -57.12 42.39 -36.88
CA LEU A 7 -55.87 41.67 -36.62
C LEU A 7 -56.20 40.41 -35.82
N MET A 8 -56.31 39.29 -36.52
CA MET A 8 -56.20 37.96 -35.92
C MET A 8 -54.78 37.78 -35.39
N PHE A 9 -54.61 37.85 -34.07
CA PHE A 9 -53.42 37.30 -33.44
C PHE A 9 -53.63 35.80 -33.24
N SER A 10 -53.01 35.04 -34.15
CA SER A 10 -52.82 33.60 -34.09
C SER A 10 -52.32 33.19 -32.71
N LEU A 11 -53.08 32.29 -32.09
CA LEU A 11 -52.76 31.57 -30.87
C LEU A 11 -51.60 30.60 -31.17
N PHE A 12 -50.35 31.07 -31.14
CA PHE A 12 -49.21 30.16 -31.04
C PHE A 12 -49.08 29.72 -29.58
N LEU A 13 -49.82 28.66 -29.24
CA LEU A 13 -49.46 27.75 -28.17
C LEU A 13 -48.07 27.19 -28.53
N PHE A 14 -47.01 27.81 -28.03
CA PHE A 14 -45.74 27.13 -27.90
C PHE A 14 -46.00 25.91 -26.99
N PRO A 15 -45.71 24.68 -27.41
CA PRO A 15 -45.64 23.59 -26.46
C PRO A 15 -44.47 23.92 -25.54
N ILE A 16 -44.79 24.41 -24.33
CA ILE A 16 -43.87 24.32 -23.20
C ILE A 16 -43.63 22.82 -23.08
N THR A 17 -42.47 22.36 -23.53
CA THR A 17 -42.08 20.96 -23.40
C THR A 17 -41.96 20.68 -21.90
N ASN A 18 -43.00 20.06 -21.37
CA ASN A 18 -43.07 19.57 -20.00
C ASN A 18 -41.91 18.59 -19.78
N SER A 19 -40.83 19.04 -19.14
CA SER A 19 -39.78 18.16 -18.62
C SER A 19 -40.23 17.54 -17.29
N ASN A 20 -41.34 16.81 -17.31
CA ASN A 20 -41.83 16.12 -16.12
C ASN A 20 -40.96 14.90 -15.86
N ALA A 21 -40.63 14.68 -14.58
CA ALA A 21 -39.94 13.47 -14.16
C ALA A 21 -40.77 12.25 -14.57
N GLN A 22 -40.19 11.30 -15.29
CA GLN A 22 -40.95 10.20 -15.87
C GLN A 22 -40.18 8.90 -15.80
N CYS A 23 -40.85 7.84 -15.33
CA CYS A 23 -40.41 6.47 -15.55
C CYS A 23 -40.61 6.14 -17.04
N LEU A 24 -39.52 6.00 -17.78
CA LEU A 24 -39.54 5.75 -19.22
C LEU A 24 -39.79 4.28 -19.53
N ARG A 25 -39.25 3.37 -18.70
CA ARG A 25 -39.33 1.92 -18.89
C ARG A 25 -39.16 1.19 -17.56
N GLY A 26 -39.78 0.02 -17.43
CA GLY A 26 -39.60 -0.88 -16.29
C GLY A 26 -40.39 -0.46 -15.05
N ASP A 27 -39.98 -0.98 -13.90
CA ASP A 27 -40.59 -0.69 -12.59
C ASP A 27 -39.69 0.28 -11.81
N CYS A 28 -40.03 1.57 -11.90
CA CYS A 28 -39.34 2.63 -11.16
C CYS A 28 -39.82 2.78 -9.71
N PHE A 29 -40.57 1.81 -9.17
CA PHE A 29 -40.99 1.78 -7.77
C PHE A 29 -40.24 0.69 -6.99
N ASP A 30 -40.34 -0.58 -7.40
CA ASP A 30 -39.75 -1.74 -6.69
C ASP A 30 -39.08 -2.76 -7.64
N GLY A 31 -38.43 -2.30 -8.70
CA GLY A 31 -37.77 -3.19 -9.65
C GLY A 31 -36.67 -2.52 -10.47
N MET A 32 -36.41 -3.03 -11.67
CA MET A 32 -35.48 -2.43 -12.62
C MET A 32 -36.22 -1.39 -13.46
N GLY A 33 -35.68 -0.17 -13.55
CA GLY A 33 -36.31 0.92 -14.28
C GLY A 33 -35.31 1.85 -14.97
N GLU A 34 -35.84 2.59 -15.95
CA GLU A 34 -35.20 3.72 -16.59
C GLU A 34 -36.00 4.98 -16.27
N TYR A 35 -35.38 5.92 -15.56
CA TYR A 35 -36.05 7.12 -15.04
C TYR A 35 -35.35 8.38 -15.50
N ARG A 36 -36.11 9.31 -16.08
CA ARG A 36 -35.63 10.63 -16.48
C ARG A 36 -36.06 11.66 -15.45
N TYR A 37 -35.08 12.32 -14.84
CA TYR A 37 -35.30 13.42 -13.90
C TYR A 37 -35.67 14.72 -14.63
N PRO A 38 -36.35 15.68 -13.96
CA PRO A 38 -36.62 17.01 -14.53
C PRO A 38 -35.34 17.77 -14.91
N SER A 39 -34.24 17.47 -14.21
CA SER A 39 -32.91 18.01 -14.54
C SER A 39 -32.38 17.54 -15.89
N GLY A 40 -33.02 16.56 -16.52
CA GLY A 40 -32.56 15.89 -17.74
C GLY A 40 -31.66 14.68 -17.49
N ALA A 41 -31.26 14.43 -16.24
CA ALA A 41 -30.47 13.26 -15.87
C ALA A 41 -31.26 11.96 -16.11
N LEU A 42 -30.56 10.90 -16.51
CA LEU A 42 -31.14 9.60 -16.82
C LEU A 42 -30.53 8.54 -15.91
N TYR A 43 -31.38 7.87 -15.13
CA TYR A 43 -30.98 6.73 -14.30
C TYR A 43 -31.48 5.43 -14.92
N LYS A 44 -30.62 4.40 -14.91
CA LYS A 44 -30.94 3.03 -15.32
C LYS A 44 -30.47 2.09 -14.21
N GLY A 45 -31.38 1.41 -13.53
CA GLY A 45 -31.00 0.51 -12.45
C GLY A 45 -32.14 0.10 -11.54
N GLN A 46 -31.78 -0.37 -10.34
CA GLN A 46 -32.72 -0.88 -9.35
C GLN A 46 -33.42 0.24 -8.57
N PHE A 47 -34.69 0.01 -8.26
CA PHE A 47 -35.54 0.84 -7.41
C PHE A 47 -36.04 0.02 -6.22
N LYS A 48 -36.28 0.71 -5.11
CA LYS A 48 -36.95 0.18 -3.92
C LYS A 48 -37.76 1.29 -3.25
N GLY A 49 -39.08 1.11 -3.14
CA GLY A 49 -40.01 2.10 -2.61
C GLY A 49 -39.93 3.46 -3.31
N GLY A 50 -39.82 3.47 -4.64
CA GLY A 50 -39.69 4.69 -5.45
C GLY A 50 -38.32 5.37 -5.40
N LYS A 51 -37.35 4.79 -4.68
CA LYS A 51 -35.98 5.32 -4.55
C LYS A 51 -35.01 4.49 -5.35
N ILE A 52 -34.06 5.14 -6.03
CA ILE A 52 -32.94 4.40 -6.64
C ILE A 52 -32.13 3.71 -5.54
N HIS A 53 -31.84 2.44 -5.76
CA HIS A 53 -31.26 1.51 -4.79
C HIS A 53 -30.44 0.44 -5.54
N GLY A 54 -29.71 -0.42 -4.83
CA GLY A 54 -29.01 -1.54 -5.46
C GLY A 54 -27.92 -1.07 -6.43
N HIS A 55 -27.90 -1.57 -7.66
CA HIS A 55 -26.93 -1.17 -8.68
C HIS A 55 -27.62 -0.39 -9.80
N GLY A 56 -26.91 0.59 -10.35
CA GLY A 56 -27.41 1.35 -11.48
C GLY A 56 -26.40 2.36 -12.03
N ILE A 57 -26.76 2.93 -13.17
CA ILE A 57 -26.00 3.93 -13.89
C ILE A 57 -26.80 5.24 -13.92
N LEU A 58 -26.19 6.35 -13.54
CA LEU A 58 -26.74 7.69 -13.67
C LEU A 58 -25.92 8.48 -14.70
N TYR A 59 -26.58 8.91 -15.77
CA TYR A 59 -26.06 9.88 -16.74
C TYR A 59 -26.58 11.26 -16.35
N SER A 60 -25.68 12.13 -15.90
CA SER A 60 -26.01 13.50 -15.51
C SER A 60 -26.03 14.41 -16.75
N LYS A 61 -26.89 15.43 -16.74
CA LYS A 61 -26.98 16.39 -17.87
C LYS A 61 -25.67 17.13 -18.13
N ASN A 62 -24.84 17.31 -17.10
CA ASN A 62 -23.54 17.96 -17.22
C ASN A 62 -22.43 17.06 -17.80
N GLY A 63 -22.73 15.81 -18.17
CA GLY A 63 -21.76 14.86 -18.72
C GLY A 63 -21.18 13.87 -17.70
N ASN A 64 -21.39 14.08 -16.39
CA ASN A 64 -20.92 13.14 -15.38
C ASN A 64 -21.68 11.81 -15.47
N VAL A 65 -20.96 10.70 -15.31
CA VAL A 65 -21.53 9.35 -15.28
C VAL A 65 -21.15 8.66 -13.98
N TYR A 66 -22.13 8.08 -13.29
CA TYR A 66 -21.86 7.20 -12.16
C TYR A 66 -22.40 5.80 -12.47
N LYS A 67 -21.59 4.76 -12.26
CA LYS A 67 -21.99 3.36 -12.32
C LYS A 67 -21.59 2.69 -11.01
N GLY A 68 -22.55 2.19 -10.24
CA GLY A 68 -22.22 1.55 -8.98
C GLY A 68 -23.42 1.32 -8.07
N GLN A 69 -23.11 1.21 -6.78
CA GLN A 69 -24.06 0.90 -5.72
C GLN A 69 -24.80 2.14 -5.20
N TRP A 70 -26.08 1.97 -4.91
CA TRP A 70 -27.02 3.00 -4.51
C TRP A 70 -27.78 2.57 -3.25
N LYS A 71 -27.99 3.53 -2.35
CA LYS A 71 -28.85 3.37 -1.18
C LYS A 71 -29.68 4.62 -0.99
N ALA A 72 -30.99 4.52 -1.25
CA ALA A 72 -31.97 5.58 -1.06
C ALA A 72 -31.53 6.92 -1.69
N HIS A 73 -31.25 6.90 -3.00
CA HIS A 73 -30.74 8.04 -3.79
C HIS A 73 -29.27 8.43 -3.61
N TYR A 74 -28.57 7.91 -2.62
CA TYR A 74 -27.15 8.19 -2.44
C TYR A 74 -26.31 7.11 -3.12
N LYS A 75 -25.20 7.53 -3.76
CA LYS A 75 -24.13 6.58 -4.12
C LYS A 75 -23.57 6.02 -2.81
N ASN A 76 -23.53 4.71 -2.68
CA ASN A 76 -23.21 4.07 -1.40
C ASN A 76 -22.69 2.65 -1.64
N GLY A 77 -21.46 2.37 -1.22
CA GLY A 77 -20.73 1.15 -1.59
C GLY A 77 -19.74 1.41 -2.73
N GLN A 78 -19.40 0.40 -3.52
CA GLN A 78 -18.44 0.48 -4.61
C GLN A 78 -19.05 1.11 -5.87
N GLY A 79 -18.26 1.87 -6.63
CA GLY A 79 -18.66 2.39 -7.93
C GLY A 79 -17.53 3.08 -8.70
N LYS A 80 -17.85 3.46 -9.94
CA LYS A 80 -17.03 4.29 -10.81
C LYS A 80 -17.76 5.59 -11.12
N PHE A 81 -17.09 6.71 -10.94
CA PHE A 81 -17.58 8.05 -11.29
C PHE A 81 -16.68 8.64 -12.36
N ILE A 82 -17.22 8.87 -13.55
CA ILE A 82 -16.55 9.56 -14.65
C ILE A 82 -17.03 11.00 -14.63
N PHE A 83 -16.10 11.93 -14.47
CA PHE A 83 -16.37 13.35 -14.50
C PHE A 83 -16.46 13.84 -15.94
N ALA A 84 -17.22 14.91 -16.15
CA ALA A 84 -17.40 15.53 -17.46
C ALA A 84 -16.09 16.10 -18.05
N ASN A 85 -15.12 16.42 -17.19
CA ASN A 85 -13.78 16.82 -17.61
C ASN A 85 -12.89 15.64 -18.02
N GLY A 86 -13.35 14.38 -17.91
CA GLY A 86 -12.58 13.20 -18.29
C GLY A 86 -11.84 12.53 -17.13
N ASP A 87 -11.76 13.16 -15.94
CA ASP A 87 -11.25 12.49 -14.74
C ASP A 87 -12.16 11.30 -14.39
N SER A 88 -11.63 10.31 -13.68
CA SER A 88 -12.42 9.19 -13.21
C SER A 88 -11.99 8.69 -11.84
N TYR A 89 -12.97 8.42 -11.00
CA TYR A 89 -12.77 7.80 -9.69
C TYR A 89 -13.36 6.41 -9.67
N GLN A 90 -12.64 5.43 -9.13
CA GLN A 90 -13.14 4.09 -8.85
C GLN A 90 -12.84 3.72 -7.39
N GLY A 91 -13.88 3.43 -6.62
CA GLY A 91 -13.72 3.08 -5.21
C GLY A 91 -15.00 3.17 -4.40
N GLY A 92 -14.83 3.34 -3.09
CA GLY A 92 -15.92 3.38 -2.13
C GLY A 92 -16.65 4.72 -2.07
N PHE A 93 -17.96 4.65 -1.79
CA PHE A 93 -18.84 5.79 -1.61
C PHE A 93 -19.63 5.68 -0.32
N VAL A 94 -19.77 6.79 0.41
CA VAL A 94 -20.71 6.92 1.53
C VAL A 94 -21.47 8.23 1.40
N LYS A 95 -22.81 8.15 1.33
CA LYS A 95 -23.69 9.32 1.15
C LYS A 95 -23.26 10.21 -0.02
N SER A 96 -22.96 9.58 -1.16
CA SER A 96 -22.50 10.23 -2.40
C SER A 96 -21.10 10.82 -2.39
N LYS A 97 -20.33 10.69 -1.30
CA LYS A 97 -18.94 11.12 -1.20
C LYS A 97 -17.95 9.97 -1.36
N PHE A 98 -16.76 10.23 -1.89
CA PHE A 98 -15.66 9.26 -1.93
C PHE A 98 -15.20 8.89 -0.52
N GLN A 99 -14.99 7.59 -0.27
CA GLN A 99 -14.68 7.05 1.05
C GLN A 99 -13.93 5.72 0.96
N GLY A 100 -12.96 5.51 1.85
CA GLY A 100 -12.21 4.26 1.94
C GLY A 100 -11.13 4.17 0.87
N LYS A 101 -10.85 2.99 0.32
CA LYS A 101 -9.85 2.84 -0.75
C LYS A 101 -10.45 3.18 -2.12
N GLY A 102 -9.67 3.86 -2.95
CA GLY A 102 -10.06 4.18 -4.32
C GLY A 102 -8.91 4.74 -5.15
N ILE A 103 -9.12 4.72 -6.46
CA ILE A 103 -8.20 5.20 -7.49
C ILE A 103 -8.86 6.40 -8.18
N MET A 104 -8.10 7.47 -8.37
CA MET A 104 -8.47 8.61 -9.21
C MET A 104 -7.49 8.70 -10.37
N ASP A 105 -8.01 8.54 -11.58
CA ASP A 105 -7.31 8.78 -12.83
C ASP A 105 -7.67 10.20 -13.30
N PHE A 106 -6.67 11.06 -13.43
CA PHE A 106 -6.88 12.43 -13.90
C PHE A 106 -6.64 12.50 -15.41
N GLN A 107 -7.38 13.37 -16.09
CA GLN A 107 -7.25 13.56 -17.54
C GLN A 107 -5.86 14.05 -17.94
N ASN A 108 -5.17 14.77 -17.04
CA ASN A 108 -3.79 15.22 -17.25
C ASN A 108 -2.75 14.08 -17.22
N GLY A 109 -3.16 12.85 -16.88
CA GLY A 109 -2.28 11.69 -16.79
C GLY A 109 -1.75 11.41 -15.37
N ASP A 110 -2.06 12.25 -14.39
CA ASP A 110 -1.80 11.93 -12.99
C ASP A 110 -2.71 10.78 -12.53
N VAL A 111 -2.23 10.00 -11.56
CA VAL A 111 -3.01 8.92 -10.95
C VAL A 111 -2.78 8.92 -9.45
N TYR A 112 -3.87 8.94 -8.67
CA TYR A 112 -3.83 8.68 -7.23
C TYR A 112 -4.44 7.33 -6.90
N SER A 113 -3.77 6.52 -6.08
CA SER A 113 -4.29 5.29 -5.50
C SER A 113 -4.10 5.32 -3.99
N GLY A 114 -5.18 5.30 -3.22
CA GLY A 114 -5.05 5.42 -1.77
C GLY A 114 -6.35 5.54 -1.00
N SER A 115 -6.23 6.08 0.21
CA SER A 115 -7.33 6.30 1.13
C SER A 115 -8.06 7.63 0.86
N TRP A 116 -9.38 7.59 1.01
CA TRP A 116 -10.29 8.70 0.77
C TRP A 116 -11.21 8.94 1.97
N LYS A 117 -11.47 10.21 2.26
CA LYS A 117 -12.40 10.63 3.30
C LYS A 117 -13.17 11.86 2.85
N GLY A 118 -14.45 11.67 2.56
CA GLY A 118 -15.36 12.77 2.25
C GLY A 118 -14.93 13.62 1.05
N ASP A 119 -14.60 12.96 -0.06
CA ASP A 119 -14.14 13.56 -1.34
C ASP A 119 -12.67 14.03 -1.37
N HIS A 120 -11.92 13.86 -0.29
CA HIS A 120 -10.49 14.19 -0.22
C HIS A 120 -9.61 12.95 -0.13
N MET A 121 -8.42 13.01 -0.74
CA MET A 121 -7.31 12.10 -0.42
C MET A 121 -6.93 12.31 1.04
N ASP A 122 -6.94 11.25 1.85
CA ASP A 122 -6.81 11.33 3.31
C ASP A 122 -6.30 10.00 3.88
N GLY A 123 -5.17 10.02 4.58
CA GLY A 123 -4.42 8.84 5.01
C GLY A 123 -3.35 8.42 3.99
N HIS A 124 -2.98 7.14 3.99
CA HIS A 124 -1.90 6.65 3.12
C HIS A 124 -2.34 6.46 1.65
N GLY A 125 -1.48 6.87 0.72
CA GLY A 125 -1.69 6.67 -0.72
C GLY A 125 -0.43 6.87 -1.55
N LYS A 126 -0.57 6.65 -2.86
CA LYS A 126 0.44 6.84 -3.89
C LYS A 126 -0.12 7.80 -4.94
N TYR A 127 0.63 8.85 -5.27
CA TYR A 127 0.32 9.80 -6.34
C TYR A 127 1.42 9.72 -7.40
N SER A 128 1.07 9.19 -8.57
CA SER A 128 1.93 9.17 -9.75
C SER A 128 1.63 10.42 -10.58
N PHE A 129 2.62 11.27 -10.76
CA PHE A 129 2.52 12.48 -11.55
C PHE A 129 2.76 12.16 -13.03
N HIS A 130 2.10 12.90 -13.92
CA HIS A 130 2.27 12.76 -15.37
C HIS A 130 3.72 12.97 -15.84
N ASN A 131 4.49 13.80 -15.13
CA ASN A 131 5.91 14.01 -15.42
C ASN A 131 6.81 12.81 -15.06
N GLY A 132 6.25 11.76 -14.44
CA GLY A 132 6.96 10.56 -13.99
C GLY A 132 7.42 10.60 -12.54
N ASP A 133 7.23 11.72 -11.83
CA ASP A 133 7.46 11.75 -10.38
C ASP A 133 6.42 10.86 -9.68
N VAL A 134 6.78 10.34 -8.51
CA VAL A 134 5.88 9.53 -7.69
C VAL A 134 6.03 9.92 -6.23
N TYR A 135 4.92 10.23 -5.57
CA TYR A 135 4.87 10.37 -4.12
C TYR A 135 4.17 9.16 -3.49
N GLU A 136 4.74 8.61 -2.43
CA GLU A 136 4.16 7.55 -1.61
C GLU A 136 4.21 7.97 -0.15
N GLY A 137 3.06 8.01 0.52
CA GLY A 137 3.03 8.40 1.93
C GLY A 137 1.68 8.94 2.35
N ASN A 138 1.71 9.81 3.35
CA ASN A 138 0.52 10.33 3.98
C ASN A 138 -0.07 11.54 3.23
N PHE A 139 -1.41 11.63 3.26
CA PHE A 139 -2.20 12.72 2.72
C PHE A 139 -3.15 13.27 3.79
N GLU A 140 -3.33 14.58 3.80
CA GLU A 140 -4.37 15.25 4.60
C GLU A 140 -5.12 16.25 3.72
N LYS A 141 -6.46 16.09 3.63
CA LYS A 141 -7.36 16.99 2.87
C LYS A 141 -6.88 17.25 1.43
N GLY A 142 -6.35 16.23 0.78
CA GLY A 142 -5.88 16.30 -0.61
C GLY A 142 -4.41 16.70 -0.79
N ASN A 143 -3.66 16.98 0.27
CA ASN A 143 -2.27 17.40 0.17
C ASN A 143 -1.33 16.34 0.73
N MET A 144 -0.13 16.20 0.15
CA MET A 144 0.98 15.48 0.77
C MET A 144 1.25 16.09 2.15
N HIS A 145 1.17 15.28 3.20
CA HIS A 145 1.26 15.73 4.59
C HIS A 145 1.75 14.58 5.48
N GLY A 146 2.58 14.86 6.48
CA GLY A 146 3.18 13.85 7.34
C GLY A 146 4.42 13.23 6.67
N TYR A 147 4.75 11.99 7.02
CA TYR A 147 5.90 11.31 6.43
C TYR A 147 5.57 10.75 5.04
N GLY A 148 6.52 10.82 4.10
CA GLY A 148 6.41 10.21 2.78
C GLY A 148 7.69 10.30 1.95
N HIS A 149 7.71 9.50 0.88
CA HIS A 149 8.77 9.38 -0.09
C HIS A 149 8.36 10.04 -1.41
N MET A 150 9.24 10.84 -1.98
CA MET A 150 9.10 11.39 -3.33
C MET A 150 10.23 10.87 -4.20
N TYR A 151 9.86 10.08 -5.20
CA TYR A 151 10.73 9.57 -6.25
C TYR A 151 10.61 10.52 -7.44
N TYR A 152 11.67 11.27 -7.69
CA TYR A 152 11.69 12.18 -8.83
C TYR A 152 12.09 11.42 -10.09
N HIS A 153 11.45 11.70 -11.21
CA HIS A 153 11.77 11.14 -12.53
C HIS A 153 13.22 11.47 -12.96
N THR A 154 13.84 12.46 -12.31
CA THR A 154 15.25 12.86 -12.49
C THR A 154 16.24 11.91 -11.80
N GLY A 155 15.75 10.96 -11.00
CA GLY A 155 16.55 10.00 -10.24
C GLY A 155 16.86 10.43 -8.80
N SER A 156 16.40 11.62 -8.37
CA SER A 156 16.51 12.02 -6.97
C SER A 156 15.43 11.31 -6.14
N VAL A 157 15.70 11.04 -4.87
CA VAL A 157 14.71 10.54 -3.91
C VAL A 157 14.72 11.44 -2.69
N TYR A 158 13.55 11.89 -2.25
CA TYR A 158 13.38 12.55 -0.95
C TYR A 158 12.57 11.64 -0.03
N GLU A 159 13.06 11.47 1.19
CA GLU A 159 12.37 10.80 2.28
C GLU A 159 12.33 11.74 3.48
N GLY A 160 11.15 12.04 4.00
CA GLY A 160 11.03 12.95 5.14
C GLY A 160 9.63 13.48 5.35
N GLU A 161 9.52 14.55 6.13
CA GLU A 161 8.21 15.13 6.43
C GLU A 161 7.75 16.12 5.34
N TRP A 162 6.42 16.19 5.22
CA TRP A 162 5.68 17.01 4.29
C TRP A 162 4.61 17.80 5.04
N VAL A 163 4.42 19.06 4.67
CA VAL A 163 3.28 19.88 5.11
C VAL A 163 2.72 20.60 3.90
N ALA A 164 1.47 20.27 3.56
CA ALA A 164 0.73 20.93 2.47
C ALA A 164 1.50 20.96 1.15
N ASN A 165 1.93 19.78 0.68
CA ASN A 165 2.70 19.57 -0.55
C ASN A 165 4.14 20.09 -0.56
N LYS A 166 4.68 20.52 0.58
CA LYS A 166 6.06 20.99 0.69
C LYS A 166 6.86 20.13 1.65
N LYS A 167 8.12 19.87 1.30
CA LYS A 167 9.12 19.28 2.21
C LYS A 167 9.30 20.22 3.40
N GLU A 168 9.16 19.70 4.60
CA GLU A 168 9.21 20.46 5.86
C GLU A 168 9.81 19.57 6.95
N GLY A 169 10.54 20.15 7.90
CA GLY A 169 11.12 19.39 9.01
C GLY A 169 12.27 18.48 8.60
N ALA A 170 12.43 17.32 9.25
CA ALA A 170 13.56 16.43 8.99
C ALA A 170 13.35 15.64 7.69
N GLY A 171 14.41 15.49 6.90
CA GLY A 171 14.38 14.65 5.70
C GLY A 171 15.73 14.50 5.02
N VAL A 172 15.84 13.46 4.21
CA VAL A 172 17.03 13.12 3.42
C VAL A 172 16.67 13.20 1.94
N LEU A 173 17.42 13.99 1.18
CA LEU A 173 17.38 13.95 -0.28
C LEU A 173 18.64 13.27 -0.81
N THR A 174 18.47 12.15 -1.50
CA THR A 174 19.51 11.47 -2.27
C THR A 174 19.44 11.98 -3.70
N ALA A 175 20.47 12.72 -4.12
CA ALA A 175 20.58 13.19 -5.50
C ALA A 175 20.97 12.04 -6.46
N PRO A 176 20.81 12.19 -7.78
CA PRO A 176 21.07 11.11 -8.74
C PRO A 176 22.54 10.66 -8.79
N ASP A 177 23.46 11.52 -8.32
CA ASP A 177 24.89 11.23 -8.20
C ASP A 177 25.26 10.54 -6.87
N GLY A 178 24.27 10.23 -6.03
CA GLY A 178 24.44 9.63 -4.71
C GLY A 178 24.75 10.63 -3.60
N LYS A 179 24.83 11.94 -3.89
CA LYS A 179 25.04 12.95 -2.86
C LYS A 179 23.83 13.06 -1.94
N LEU A 180 24.07 12.96 -0.64
CA LEU A 180 23.04 13.06 0.39
C LEU A 180 22.91 14.49 0.92
N TYR A 181 21.66 14.93 1.09
CA TYR A 181 21.27 16.15 1.80
C TYR A 181 20.38 15.74 2.96
N ASP A 182 21.02 15.37 4.06
CA ASP A 182 20.37 15.00 5.32
C ASP A 182 20.33 16.22 6.24
N GLY A 183 19.12 16.63 6.66
CA GLY A 183 18.95 17.81 7.49
C GLY A 183 17.53 18.37 7.53
N MET A 184 17.43 19.66 7.85
CA MET A 184 16.15 20.34 7.98
C MET A 184 15.70 20.95 6.64
N TRP A 185 14.41 20.82 6.36
CA TRP A 185 13.73 21.36 5.20
C TRP A 185 12.70 22.39 5.66
N LYS A 186 12.58 23.49 4.92
CA LYS A 186 11.57 24.51 5.21
C LYS A 186 11.02 25.04 3.90
N ASN A 187 9.70 24.96 3.74
CA ASN A 187 9.02 25.38 2.51
C ASN A 187 9.56 24.74 1.22
N GLY A 188 10.11 23.52 1.27
CA GLY A 188 10.69 22.83 0.13
C GLY A 188 12.20 22.95 -0.02
N ASP A 189 12.85 23.88 0.70
CA ASP A 189 14.28 24.16 0.58
C ASP A 189 15.08 23.51 1.70
N PHE A 190 16.26 22.99 1.36
CA PHE A 190 17.22 22.47 2.32
C PHE A 190 17.85 23.64 3.10
N VAL A 191 17.71 23.62 4.42
CA VAL A 191 18.30 24.62 5.29
C VAL A 191 19.77 24.23 5.50
N LYS A 192 20.67 24.91 4.78
CA LYS A 192 22.11 24.84 5.08
C LYS A 192 22.35 25.54 6.40
N GLU A 193 22.83 24.83 7.41
CA GLU A 193 23.49 25.49 8.52
C GLU A 193 24.79 26.10 7.98
N GLU A 194 24.91 27.43 8.06
CA GLU A 194 26.23 28.05 7.95
C GLU A 194 27.02 27.64 9.18
N LEU A 195 27.99 26.73 9.01
CA LEU A 195 29.08 26.60 9.97
C LEU A 195 29.81 27.96 10.01
N SER A 196 29.48 28.81 10.98
CA SER A 196 30.36 29.89 11.37
C SER A 196 31.56 29.27 12.06
N THR A 197 32.70 29.32 11.39
CA THR A 197 34.02 28.85 11.84
C THR A 197 34.60 29.70 12.97
N LEU A 198 34.02 29.65 14.16
CA LEU A 198 34.68 30.14 15.37
C LEU A 198 34.26 29.28 16.57
N ASP A 199 35.24 28.53 17.07
CA ASP A 199 35.40 28.02 18.42
C ASP A 199 34.12 27.59 19.16
N MET A 200 33.77 26.31 19.04
CA MET A 200 33.06 25.64 20.13
C MET A 200 33.66 24.27 20.36
N GLU A 201 34.50 24.20 21.39
CA GLU A 201 34.69 22.96 22.14
C GLU A 201 33.33 22.33 22.38
N MET A 202 33.18 21.12 21.85
CA MET A 202 32.04 20.25 22.04
C MET A 202 31.81 20.04 23.54
N SER A 203 30.80 20.72 24.08
CA SER A 203 30.18 20.30 25.34
C SER A 203 28.81 19.74 24.98
N SER A 204 28.67 18.41 25.00
CA SER A 204 27.34 17.80 24.98
C SER A 204 26.54 18.34 26.15
N THR A 205 25.30 18.76 25.89
CA THR A 205 24.39 19.24 26.94
C THR A 205 23.33 18.18 27.20
N SER A 206 23.08 17.82 28.45
CA SER A 206 21.95 16.94 28.79
C SER A 206 20.62 17.67 28.59
N GLY A 207 19.62 16.99 28.03
CA GLY A 207 18.29 17.53 27.80
C GLY A 207 17.29 16.47 27.32
N THR A 208 16.09 16.92 26.96
CA THR A 208 15.01 16.05 26.47
C THR A 208 14.63 16.44 25.04
N PHE A 209 14.23 15.47 24.23
CA PHE A 209 13.76 15.68 22.86
C PHE A 209 12.53 14.82 22.58
N THR A 210 11.44 15.39 22.04
CA THR A 210 10.23 14.63 21.71
C THR A 210 10.08 14.51 20.20
N TYR A 211 10.04 13.27 19.72
CA TYR A 211 9.75 12.92 18.34
C TYR A 211 8.26 13.05 18.06
N ARG A 212 7.89 13.28 16.79
CA ARG A 212 6.48 13.50 16.41
C ARG A 212 5.61 12.26 16.44
N ASP A 213 6.22 11.07 16.33
CA ASP A 213 5.53 9.78 16.51
C ASP A 213 5.11 9.54 17.97
N GLY A 214 5.55 10.39 18.90
CA GLY A 214 5.30 10.30 20.34
C GLY A 214 6.49 9.71 21.11
N SER A 215 7.55 9.28 20.43
CA SER A 215 8.77 8.81 21.08
C SER A 215 9.48 9.98 21.78
N SER A 216 10.19 9.73 22.89
CA SER A 216 10.90 10.79 23.62
C SER A 216 12.29 10.35 24.04
N TRP A 217 13.26 11.23 23.90
CA TRP A 217 14.64 11.07 24.33
C TRP A 217 14.91 11.88 25.58
N GLU A 218 15.71 11.30 26.47
CA GLU A 218 16.29 11.96 27.63
C GLU A 218 17.78 11.61 27.68
N GLY A 219 18.66 12.59 27.52
CA GLY A 219 20.09 12.30 27.48
C GLY A 219 20.92 13.44 26.90
N GLU A 220 22.12 13.12 26.47
CA GLU A 220 22.98 14.05 25.77
C GLU A 220 22.33 14.53 24.47
N LEU A 221 22.56 15.82 24.17
CA LEU A 221 22.17 16.47 22.95
C LEU A 221 23.40 17.07 22.29
N ARG A 222 23.50 16.89 20.98
CA ARG A 222 24.41 17.63 20.11
C ARG A 222 23.55 18.39 19.11
N ASP A 223 23.75 19.70 19.04
CA ASP A 223 22.95 20.60 18.19
C ASP A 223 21.43 20.50 18.46
N GLY A 224 21.07 20.33 19.74
CA GLY A 224 19.67 20.21 20.19
C GLY A 224 18.98 18.90 19.80
N LYS A 225 19.72 17.93 19.23
CA LYS A 225 19.21 16.61 18.85
C LYS A 225 19.87 15.51 19.67
N PRO A 226 19.19 14.35 19.82
CA PRO A 226 19.73 13.22 20.55
C PRO A 226 21.07 12.72 19.99
N HIS A 227 22.09 12.66 20.85
CA HIS A 227 23.43 12.20 20.53
C HIS A 227 24.16 11.85 21.83
N GLY A 228 25.09 10.91 21.81
CA GLY A 228 25.80 10.51 23.03
C GLY A 228 24.95 9.61 23.92
N LEU A 229 25.20 9.60 25.22
CA LEU A 229 24.49 8.73 26.15
C LEU A 229 23.08 9.24 26.45
N GLY A 230 22.10 8.33 26.45
CA GLY A 230 20.75 8.65 26.88
C GLY A 230 19.76 7.51 26.76
N THR A 231 18.49 7.85 26.91
CA THR A 231 17.36 6.94 26.91
C THR A 231 16.32 7.38 25.89
N LEU A 232 16.01 6.53 24.91
CA LEU A 232 14.87 6.69 24.02
C LEU A 232 13.69 5.86 24.52
N PHE A 233 12.55 6.50 24.73
CA PHE A 233 11.24 5.88 24.91
C PHE A 233 10.53 5.87 23.56
N TYR A 234 10.25 4.70 23.01
CA TYR A 234 9.52 4.58 21.75
C TYR A 234 8.01 4.70 21.98
N ALA A 235 7.29 5.29 21.02
CA ALA A 235 5.82 5.36 21.04
C ALA A 235 5.16 3.97 21.10
N THR A 236 5.85 2.92 20.65
CA THR A 236 5.43 1.52 20.73
C THR A 236 5.49 0.93 22.15
N GLY A 237 6.10 1.65 23.11
CA GLY A 237 6.30 1.21 24.49
C GLY A 237 7.67 0.58 24.77
N ASN A 238 8.51 0.36 23.74
CA ASN A 238 9.89 -0.06 23.92
C ASN A 238 10.72 1.08 24.52
N ARG A 239 11.85 0.75 25.17
CA ARG A 239 12.80 1.74 25.68
C ARG A 239 14.22 1.30 25.36
N TYR A 240 15.07 2.19 24.84
CA TYR A 240 16.49 1.94 24.65
C TYR A 240 17.30 2.83 25.59
N GLU A 241 18.28 2.27 26.29
CA GLU A 241 19.24 2.97 27.13
C GLU A 241 20.65 2.69 26.62
N GLY A 242 21.39 3.71 26.17
CA GLY A 242 22.72 3.49 25.62
C GLY A 242 23.27 4.69 24.88
N TYR A 243 24.31 4.47 24.10
CA TYR A 243 24.93 5.51 23.29
C TYR A 243 24.22 5.67 21.93
N TRP A 244 24.13 6.90 21.45
CA TRP A 244 23.40 7.27 20.25
C TRP A 244 24.23 8.09 19.29
N GLU A 245 24.32 7.60 18.05
CA GLU A 245 25.07 8.23 16.99
C GLU A 245 24.36 8.00 15.65
N HIS A 246 24.45 8.95 14.72
CA HIS A 246 23.76 8.88 13.42
C HIS A 246 22.25 8.57 13.52
N HIS A 247 21.59 9.12 14.55
CA HIS A 247 20.15 8.90 14.81
C HIS A 247 19.76 7.44 15.15
N ALA A 248 20.70 6.62 15.62
CA ALA A 248 20.45 5.21 15.94
C ALA A 248 21.26 4.70 17.17
N PRO A 249 20.81 3.60 17.83
CA PRO A 249 21.60 2.85 18.81
C PRO A 249 23.01 2.54 18.32
N HIS A 250 24.02 2.91 19.09
CA HIS A 250 25.42 2.71 18.75
C HIS A 250 26.24 2.42 20.02
N GLY A 251 27.25 1.56 19.96
CA GLY A 251 28.02 1.12 21.13
C GLY A 251 27.18 0.31 22.13
N GLU A 252 27.66 0.17 23.36
CA GLU A 252 26.95 -0.60 24.39
C GLU A 252 25.60 0.05 24.77
N GLY A 253 24.54 -0.76 24.80
CA GLY A 253 23.21 -0.32 25.19
C GLY A 253 22.25 -1.47 25.46
N THR A 254 21.14 -1.16 26.12
CA THR A 254 20.10 -2.14 26.49
C THR A 254 18.74 -1.68 25.98
N MET A 255 18.07 -2.57 25.26
CA MET A 255 16.67 -2.40 24.85
C MET A 255 15.75 -3.12 25.82
N TYR A 256 14.77 -2.42 26.37
CA TYR A 256 13.73 -2.91 27.25
C TYR A 256 12.40 -2.96 26.50
N PHE A 257 11.66 -4.04 26.70
CA PHE A 257 10.39 -4.29 26.03
C PHE A 257 9.22 -4.16 27.03
N PRO A 258 8.00 -3.85 26.57
CA PRO A 258 6.79 -3.75 27.42
C PRO A 258 6.49 -5.01 28.25
N ASP A 259 6.93 -6.18 27.76
CA ASP A 259 6.79 -7.47 28.44
C ASP A 259 7.89 -7.73 29.50
N SER A 260 8.62 -6.68 29.90
CA SER A 260 9.71 -6.71 30.87
C SER A 260 10.97 -7.48 30.44
N ARG A 261 11.04 -7.95 29.18
CA ARG A 261 12.31 -8.45 28.63
C ARG A 261 13.29 -7.31 28.43
N SER A 262 14.58 -7.63 28.49
CA SER A 262 15.64 -6.72 28.09
C SER A 262 16.71 -7.42 27.25
N LEU A 263 17.28 -6.69 26.29
CA LEU A 263 18.37 -7.10 25.42
C LEU A 263 19.52 -6.12 25.59
N SER A 264 20.56 -6.51 26.31
CA SER A 264 21.83 -5.78 26.34
C SER A 264 22.70 -6.24 25.17
N ALA A 265 23.24 -5.28 24.43
CA ALA A 265 24.12 -5.56 23.30
C ALA A 265 25.12 -4.43 23.03
N ASP A 266 26.15 -4.74 22.26
CA ASP A 266 26.92 -3.74 21.52
C ASP A 266 26.19 -3.45 20.20
N TRP A 267 25.83 -2.18 19.94
CA TRP A 267 24.97 -1.75 18.85
C TRP A 267 25.78 -1.05 17.76
N ASP A 268 25.40 -1.23 16.50
CA ASP A 268 25.97 -0.51 15.37
C ASP A 268 24.85 -0.06 14.44
N ASN A 269 24.61 1.25 14.41
CA ASN A 269 23.56 1.89 13.62
C ASN A 269 22.18 1.21 13.78
N GLY A 270 21.81 0.88 15.02
CA GLY A 270 20.54 0.23 15.34
C GLY A 270 20.57 -1.30 15.34
N VAL A 271 21.70 -1.93 15.00
CA VAL A 271 21.83 -3.40 14.93
C VAL A 271 22.64 -3.94 16.13
N PRO A 272 22.10 -4.87 16.95
CA PRO A 272 22.85 -5.47 18.05
C PRO A 272 23.81 -6.57 17.56
N LYS A 273 25.11 -6.39 17.79
CA LYS A 273 26.20 -7.31 17.38
C LYS A 273 26.41 -8.48 18.33
N GLU A 274 26.41 -8.24 19.65
CA GLU A 274 26.54 -9.29 20.68
C GLU A 274 25.36 -9.22 21.65
N ARG A 275 24.57 -10.29 21.82
CA ARG A 275 23.32 -10.25 22.61
C ARG A 275 23.48 -10.91 23.99
N ARG A 276 23.06 -10.23 25.06
CA ARG A 276 22.94 -10.75 26.43
C ARG A 276 21.56 -10.39 27.00
N PHE A 277 20.73 -11.39 27.28
CA PHE A 277 19.37 -11.19 27.85
C PHE A 277 19.40 -11.32 29.39
N SER A 278 18.59 -10.52 30.10
CA SER A 278 18.46 -10.63 31.57
C SER A 278 17.45 -11.71 31.98
N GLU A 279 17.80 -12.56 32.96
CA GLU A 279 16.93 -13.60 33.53
C GLU A 279 16.15 -13.15 34.79
N GLN A 280 14.84 -13.47 34.81
CA GLN A 280 13.86 -13.55 35.93
C GLN A 280 13.23 -12.24 36.49
N GLN A 281 11.98 -12.15 36.98
CA GLN A 281 11.08 -13.06 37.74
C GLN A 281 9.58 -12.70 37.47
N TRP A 282 8.71 -13.69 37.21
CA TRP A 282 7.29 -13.47 36.88
C TRP A 282 6.37 -13.42 38.12
N THR A 283 5.44 -12.45 38.17
CA THR A 283 4.17 -12.59 38.90
C THR A 283 2.97 -12.27 37.99
N SER A 284 2.33 -13.35 37.56
CA SER A 284 0.93 -13.55 37.14
C SER A 284 0.10 -12.35 36.63
N THR A 285 -0.29 -12.43 35.35
CA THR A 285 -1.71 -12.31 34.94
C THR A 285 -1.98 -13.08 33.65
N GLN A 286 -2.81 -14.12 33.78
CA GLN A 286 -3.57 -14.89 32.79
C GLN A 286 -2.94 -15.20 31.42
N ASP A 287 -2.47 -16.44 31.32
CA ASP A 287 -1.95 -17.10 30.14
C ASP A 287 -2.99 -17.20 29.02
N VAL A 288 -2.71 -16.59 27.87
CA VAL A 288 -3.04 -17.23 26.59
C VAL A 288 -1.99 -18.30 26.42
N GLU A 289 -2.38 -19.57 26.43
CA GLU A 289 -1.47 -20.67 26.08
C GLU A 289 -1.01 -20.46 24.63
N VAL A 290 0.14 -19.81 24.48
CA VAL A 290 0.96 -19.91 23.29
C VAL A 290 1.65 -21.26 23.42
N ASP A 291 1.29 -22.17 22.52
CA ASP A 291 1.94 -23.46 22.37
C ASP A 291 3.42 -23.22 22.00
N HIS A 292 4.26 -23.17 23.04
CA HIS A 292 5.71 -23.07 22.92
C HIS A 292 6.30 -24.48 22.76
N ASP A 293 5.91 -25.19 21.71
CA ASP A 293 6.68 -26.35 21.29
C ASP A 293 8.03 -25.83 20.77
N LEU A 294 9.08 -26.03 21.57
CA LEU A 294 10.44 -25.52 21.37
C LEU A 294 11.14 -26.11 20.13
N ASP A 295 10.45 -26.97 19.37
CA ASP A 295 10.97 -27.71 18.23
C ASP A 295 10.46 -27.23 16.86
N VAL A 296 9.54 -26.27 16.77
CA VAL A 296 8.99 -25.82 15.46
C VAL A 296 9.94 -24.83 14.77
N LYS A 297 10.53 -25.23 13.64
CA LYS A 297 11.38 -24.38 12.80
C LYS A 297 10.62 -23.79 11.62
N VAL A 298 11.12 -22.67 11.12
CA VAL A 298 10.60 -22.01 9.92
C VAL A 298 11.67 -22.06 8.84
N TRP A 299 11.40 -22.81 7.78
CA TRP A 299 12.27 -22.96 6.63
C TRP A 299 11.75 -22.09 5.49
N ALA A 300 12.42 -20.98 5.21
CA ALA A 300 11.93 -19.94 4.30
C ALA A 300 12.78 -19.81 3.03
N VAL A 301 12.10 -19.64 1.89
CA VAL A 301 12.69 -19.16 0.65
C VAL A 301 11.99 -17.86 0.27
N VAL A 302 12.77 -16.79 0.15
CA VAL A 302 12.29 -15.43 -0.13
C VAL A 302 12.81 -15.00 -1.49
N VAL A 303 11.89 -14.70 -2.41
CA VAL A 303 12.21 -14.39 -3.80
C VAL A 303 11.67 -13.01 -4.17
N GLY A 304 12.56 -12.15 -4.68
CA GLY A 304 12.21 -10.85 -5.24
C GLY A 304 12.76 -10.70 -6.66
N VAL A 305 11.91 -10.38 -7.63
CA VAL A 305 12.33 -10.20 -9.03
C VAL A 305 11.85 -8.85 -9.53
N ALA A 306 12.77 -7.88 -9.54
CA ALA A 306 12.53 -6.50 -9.96
C ALA A 306 13.01 -6.28 -11.40
N SER A 307 14.16 -6.86 -11.72
CA SER A 307 14.81 -6.73 -13.02
C SER A 307 14.43 -7.88 -13.94
N TYR A 308 14.09 -7.57 -15.19
CA TYR A 308 13.83 -8.54 -16.24
C TYR A 308 14.47 -8.10 -17.56
N ASN A 309 14.95 -9.07 -18.35
CA ASN A 309 15.57 -8.79 -19.65
C ASN A 309 14.55 -8.58 -20.78
N HIS A 310 13.38 -9.25 -20.68
CA HIS A 310 12.42 -9.34 -21.78
C HIS A 310 11.04 -8.78 -21.43
N MET A 311 10.91 -8.07 -20.31
CA MET A 311 9.66 -7.46 -19.87
C MET A 311 9.92 -6.24 -18.97
N PRO A 312 8.90 -5.42 -18.70
CA PRO A 312 9.06 -4.23 -17.86
C PRO A 312 9.57 -4.60 -16.46
N LYS A 313 10.49 -3.80 -15.95
CA LYS A 313 10.96 -3.90 -14.56
C LYS A 313 9.82 -3.58 -13.59
N LEU A 314 9.88 -4.20 -12.42
CA LEU A 314 9.03 -3.86 -11.28
C LEU A 314 9.85 -3.04 -10.30
N ASN A 315 9.18 -2.14 -9.59
CA ASN A 315 9.77 -1.40 -8.49
C ASN A 315 9.40 -2.11 -7.20
N TYR A 316 10.33 -2.14 -6.24
CA TYR A 316 10.16 -2.63 -4.87
C TYR A 316 10.08 -4.14 -4.65
N THR A 317 10.04 -4.99 -5.67
CA THR A 317 9.92 -6.44 -5.44
C THR A 317 11.16 -7.05 -4.79
N ASP A 318 12.31 -6.43 -4.98
CA ASP A 318 13.56 -6.66 -4.25
C ASP A 318 13.50 -6.10 -2.82
N ASP A 319 13.02 -4.87 -2.63
CA ASP A 319 12.84 -4.25 -1.31
C ASP A 319 11.83 -5.03 -0.44
N ASP A 320 10.72 -5.49 -1.02
CA ASP A 320 9.70 -6.29 -0.35
C ASP A 320 10.29 -7.65 0.09
N ALA A 321 11.14 -8.26 -0.74
CA ALA A 321 11.88 -9.46 -0.36
C ALA A 321 12.80 -9.19 0.85
N TYR A 322 13.49 -8.04 0.90
CA TYR A 322 14.30 -7.65 2.05
C TYR A 322 13.47 -7.30 3.29
N GLN A 323 12.28 -6.72 3.14
CA GLN A 323 11.36 -6.46 4.26
C GLN A 323 10.83 -7.77 4.87
N ILE A 324 10.49 -8.74 4.04
CA ILE A 324 10.08 -10.08 4.52
C ILE A 324 11.26 -10.79 5.17
N PHE A 325 12.46 -10.70 4.60
CA PHE A 325 13.66 -11.20 5.25
C PHE A 325 13.88 -10.54 6.62
N ALA A 326 13.83 -9.21 6.71
CA ALA A 326 13.97 -8.47 7.95
C ALA A 326 12.90 -8.84 8.99
N PHE A 327 11.66 -9.02 8.56
CA PHE A 327 10.58 -9.53 9.40
C PHE A 327 10.91 -10.93 9.93
N LEU A 328 11.28 -11.89 9.08
CA LEU A 328 11.66 -13.24 9.51
C LEU A 328 12.85 -13.24 10.50
N LYS A 329 13.77 -12.29 10.36
CA LYS A 329 14.90 -12.10 11.29
C LYS A 329 14.53 -11.40 12.60
N SER A 330 13.39 -10.70 12.64
CA SER A 330 12.89 -10.01 13.84
C SER A 330 12.29 -11.01 14.85
N PRO A 331 12.20 -10.66 16.14
CA PRO A 331 11.48 -11.47 17.12
C PRO A 331 10.03 -11.78 16.71
N GLU A 332 9.34 -10.81 16.12
CA GLU A 332 7.94 -10.91 15.69
C GLU A 332 7.76 -11.90 14.54
N GLY A 333 8.76 -12.03 13.65
CA GLY A 333 8.79 -13.03 12.59
C GLY A 333 9.48 -14.34 12.97
N GLY A 334 9.79 -14.54 14.26
CA GLY A 334 10.30 -15.79 14.79
C GLY A 334 11.82 -15.90 14.92
N ALA A 335 12.55 -14.80 14.66
CA ALA A 335 14.02 -14.72 14.76
C ALA A 335 14.73 -15.87 14.01
N VAL A 336 14.26 -16.16 12.80
CA VAL A 336 14.63 -17.35 12.03
C VAL A 336 16.15 -17.36 11.75
N PRO A 337 16.87 -18.46 12.05
CA PRO A 337 18.31 -18.59 11.81
C PRO A 337 18.71 -18.45 10.33
N ASP A 338 19.95 -18.01 10.07
CA ASP A 338 20.44 -17.77 8.69
C ASP A 338 20.49 -19.04 7.84
N ASP A 339 20.74 -20.21 8.47
CA ASP A 339 20.75 -21.50 7.79
C ASP A 339 19.35 -22.01 7.41
N GLN A 340 18.29 -21.32 7.85
CA GLN A 340 16.88 -21.65 7.57
C GLN A 340 16.22 -20.69 6.57
N ILE A 341 16.92 -19.63 6.11
CA ILE A 341 16.39 -18.67 5.13
C ILE A 341 17.31 -18.61 3.90
N GLU A 342 16.74 -18.86 2.71
CA GLU A 342 17.41 -18.58 1.44
C GLU A 342 16.75 -17.35 0.78
N VAL A 343 17.55 -16.33 0.45
CA VAL A 343 17.08 -15.10 -0.21
C VAL A 343 17.64 -15.02 -1.63
N LEU A 344 16.74 -14.96 -2.61
CA LEU A 344 17.07 -14.87 -4.03
C LEU A 344 16.45 -13.60 -4.62
N VAL A 345 17.32 -12.65 -5.00
CA VAL A 345 16.90 -11.39 -5.62
C VAL A 345 17.52 -11.28 -7.01
N ASP A 346 16.73 -10.85 -7.99
CA ASP A 346 17.12 -10.56 -9.38
C ASP A 346 18.00 -11.63 -10.03
N ASP A 347 19.27 -11.32 -10.32
CA ASP A 347 20.20 -12.20 -11.03
C ASP A 347 20.38 -13.56 -10.33
N ARG A 348 20.13 -13.62 -9.02
CA ARG A 348 20.10 -14.86 -8.24
C ARG A 348 18.75 -15.59 -8.30
N ALA A 349 17.66 -14.91 -8.59
CA ALA A 349 16.29 -15.43 -8.69
C ALA A 349 15.98 -16.07 -10.07
N THR A 350 16.91 -16.90 -10.56
CA THR A 350 16.66 -17.71 -11.76
C THR A 350 15.71 -18.87 -11.44
N ARG A 351 15.01 -19.38 -12.46
CA ARG A 351 14.11 -20.54 -12.34
C ARG A 351 14.79 -21.72 -11.63
N LYS A 352 16.03 -22.00 -12.04
CA LYS A 352 16.84 -23.10 -11.49
C LYS A 352 17.17 -22.85 -10.02
N ASN A 353 17.64 -21.66 -9.69
CA ASN A 353 18.05 -21.34 -8.31
C ASN A 353 16.85 -21.35 -7.35
N ILE A 354 15.69 -20.84 -7.78
CA ILE A 354 14.47 -20.85 -6.96
C ILE A 354 14.06 -22.29 -6.62
N LEU A 355 13.96 -23.17 -7.63
CA LEU A 355 13.59 -24.58 -7.39
C LEU A 355 14.64 -25.30 -6.53
N GLN A 356 15.93 -25.05 -6.75
CA GLN A 356 17.01 -25.65 -5.97
C GLN A 356 17.02 -25.17 -4.52
N ALA A 357 16.80 -23.88 -4.27
CA ALA A 357 16.69 -23.33 -2.92
C ALA A 357 15.49 -23.94 -2.20
N MET A 358 14.32 -23.97 -2.84
CA MET A 358 13.14 -24.61 -2.25
C MET A 358 13.36 -26.08 -1.93
N GLU A 359 13.94 -26.86 -2.86
CA GLU A 359 14.22 -28.28 -2.60
C GLU A 359 15.23 -28.45 -1.46
N LYS A 360 16.34 -27.71 -1.46
CA LYS A 360 17.38 -27.79 -0.42
C LYS A 360 16.82 -27.43 0.96
N THR A 361 16.10 -26.32 1.05
CA THR A 361 15.61 -25.74 2.31
C THR A 361 14.40 -26.51 2.85
N PHE A 362 13.42 -26.83 2.01
CA PHE A 362 12.18 -27.48 2.49
C PHE A 362 12.34 -28.98 2.77
N LEU A 363 13.40 -29.62 2.28
CA LEU A 363 13.73 -31.01 2.63
C LEU A 363 14.36 -31.15 4.03
N GLN A 364 14.84 -30.05 4.63
CA GLN A 364 15.32 -30.07 6.01
C GLN A 364 14.18 -30.17 7.03
N ALA A 365 12.99 -29.73 6.63
CA ALA A 365 11.83 -29.67 7.49
C ALA A 365 11.31 -31.07 7.88
N ASP A 366 10.90 -31.22 9.13
CA ASP A 366 10.12 -32.38 9.59
C ASP A 366 8.61 -32.07 9.64
N ASP A 367 7.81 -32.98 10.20
CA ASP A 367 6.35 -32.89 10.21
C ASP A 367 5.80 -31.74 11.07
N ASN A 368 6.57 -31.23 12.04
CA ASN A 368 6.19 -30.16 12.96
C ASN A 368 6.59 -28.77 12.45
N ASP A 369 7.55 -28.71 11.53
CA ASP A 369 8.07 -27.48 10.95
C ASP A 369 7.08 -26.76 10.00
N VAL A 370 7.36 -25.48 9.75
CA VAL A 370 6.70 -24.66 8.74
C VAL A 370 7.66 -24.43 7.57
N VAL A 371 7.19 -24.65 6.35
CA VAL A 371 7.91 -24.22 5.14
C VAL A 371 7.20 -23.02 4.51
N LEU A 372 7.98 -22.01 4.14
CA LEU A 372 7.48 -20.74 3.64
C LEU A 372 8.14 -20.39 2.31
N LEU A 373 7.33 -20.14 1.27
CA LEU A 373 7.76 -19.45 0.06
C LEU A 373 7.17 -18.05 0.05
N TYR A 374 8.02 -17.02 0.01
CA TYR A 374 7.63 -15.68 -0.39
C TYR A 374 8.11 -15.44 -1.82
N PHE A 375 7.22 -14.98 -2.71
CA PHE A 375 7.56 -14.61 -4.08
C PHE A 375 6.95 -13.24 -4.41
N SER A 376 7.81 -12.30 -4.82
CA SER A 376 7.41 -11.00 -5.36
C SER A 376 7.99 -10.82 -6.77
N GLY A 377 7.14 -10.50 -7.75
CA GLY A 377 7.54 -10.41 -9.15
C GLY A 377 6.37 -10.50 -10.13
N HIS A 378 6.66 -10.61 -11.42
CA HIS A 378 5.61 -10.83 -12.43
C HIS A 378 5.04 -12.25 -12.38
N GLY A 379 3.80 -12.40 -12.82
CA GLY A 379 3.13 -13.69 -12.96
C GLY A 379 2.21 -13.74 -14.18
N LEU A 380 2.00 -14.96 -14.67
CA LEU A 380 1.06 -15.31 -15.72
C LEU A 380 0.09 -16.37 -15.18
N PRO A 381 -1.05 -16.63 -15.85
CA PRO A 381 -1.94 -17.71 -15.43
C PRO A 381 -1.22 -19.07 -15.31
N GLY A 382 -1.05 -19.58 -14.09
CA GLY A 382 -0.35 -20.83 -13.79
C GLY A 382 1.17 -20.73 -13.62
N TYR A 383 1.76 -19.52 -13.67
CA TYR A 383 3.21 -19.34 -13.61
C TYR A 383 3.63 -18.10 -12.81
N PHE A 384 4.74 -18.22 -12.09
CA PHE A 384 5.58 -17.09 -11.70
C PHE A 384 6.70 -16.89 -12.71
N LEU A 385 7.14 -15.63 -12.87
CA LEU A 385 8.19 -15.29 -13.81
C LEU A 385 9.52 -15.03 -13.09
N PRO A 386 10.51 -15.92 -13.24
CA PRO A 386 11.83 -15.73 -12.67
C PRO A 386 12.63 -14.68 -13.45
N HIS A 387 13.75 -14.22 -12.90
CA HIS A 387 14.60 -13.20 -13.52
C HIS A 387 15.06 -13.59 -14.95
N ASP A 388 15.34 -14.88 -15.15
CA ASP A 388 15.78 -15.46 -16.42
C ASP A 388 14.61 -15.78 -17.38
N PHE A 389 13.42 -15.21 -17.17
CA PHE A 389 12.31 -15.32 -18.11
C PHE A 389 12.71 -14.76 -19.48
N ASP A 390 12.68 -15.64 -20.49
CA ASP A 390 13.10 -15.38 -21.87
C ASP A 390 12.01 -14.75 -22.75
N GLY A 391 10.90 -14.33 -22.14
CA GLY A 391 9.73 -13.82 -22.85
C GLY A 391 8.75 -14.90 -23.32
N LEU A 392 9.06 -16.20 -23.20
CA LEU A 392 8.20 -17.25 -23.74
C LEU A 392 8.17 -18.56 -22.93
N ASN A 393 9.32 -19.21 -22.74
CA ASN A 393 9.41 -20.59 -22.27
C ASN A 393 9.86 -20.70 -20.83
N ASN A 394 10.82 -19.88 -20.40
CA ASN A 394 11.49 -20.06 -19.12
C ASN A 394 10.67 -19.51 -17.95
N ARG A 395 9.65 -20.28 -17.55
CA ARG A 395 8.65 -19.90 -16.56
C ARG A 395 8.65 -20.87 -15.40
N LEU A 396 8.34 -20.38 -14.20
CA LEU A 396 8.20 -21.21 -13.01
C LEU A 396 6.74 -21.64 -12.85
N LYS A 397 6.42 -22.90 -13.16
CA LYS A 397 5.03 -23.39 -13.08
C LYS A 397 4.59 -23.49 -11.62
N HIS A 398 3.35 -23.12 -11.35
CA HIS A 398 2.75 -23.35 -10.03
C HIS A 398 2.73 -24.84 -9.64
N GLU A 399 2.56 -25.75 -10.62
CA GLU A 399 2.63 -27.20 -10.40
C GLU A 399 4.01 -27.67 -9.91
N GLU A 400 5.09 -27.02 -10.35
CA GLU A 400 6.45 -27.36 -9.91
C GLU A 400 6.69 -26.90 -8.48
N ILE A 401 6.24 -25.70 -8.12
CA ILE A 401 6.21 -25.20 -6.74
C ILE A 401 5.41 -26.17 -5.84
N GLN A 402 4.23 -26.59 -6.30
CA GLN A 402 3.39 -27.56 -5.59
C GLN A 402 4.07 -28.92 -5.43
N ALA A 403 4.79 -29.38 -6.44
CA ALA A 403 5.55 -30.63 -6.39
C ALA A 403 6.69 -30.55 -5.36
N VAL A 404 7.40 -29.42 -5.27
CA VAL A 404 8.45 -29.22 -4.25
C VAL A 404 7.84 -29.18 -2.85
N PHE A 405 6.75 -28.43 -2.65
CA PHE A 405 6.00 -28.47 -1.39
C PHE A 405 5.55 -29.89 -1.05
N ALA A 406 5.05 -30.68 -2.01
CA ALA A 406 4.61 -32.05 -1.74
C ALA A 406 5.73 -33.00 -1.28
N LYS A 407 6.99 -32.71 -1.61
CA LYS A 407 8.16 -33.48 -1.14
C LYS A 407 8.55 -33.16 0.30
N SER A 408 8.19 -31.98 0.82
CA SER A 408 8.49 -31.59 2.19
C SER A 408 7.58 -32.29 3.20
N LYS A 409 8.17 -32.72 4.31
CA LYS A 409 7.48 -33.40 5.41
C LYS A 409 6.59 -32.45 6.23
N ALA A 410 6.94 -31.16 6.28
CA ALA A 410 6.19 -30.11 6.98
C ALA A 410 4.68 -30.20 6.74
N LYS A 411 3.89 -30.27 7.81
CA LYS A 411 2.42 -30.21 7.69
C LYS A 411 1.96 -28.83 7.26
N HIS A 412 2.66 -27.79 7.71
CA HIS A 412 2.31 -26.40 7.47
C HIS A 412 3.15 -25.84 6.31
N LYS A 413 2.46 -25.48 5.22
CA LYS A 413 3.09 -25.02 3.98
C LYS A 413 2.44 -23.71 3.56
N ILE A 414 3.24 -22.64 3.56
CA ILE A 414 2.76 -21.28 3.31
C ILE A 414 3.40 -20.76 2.03
N CYS A 415 2.59 -20.15 1.17
CA CYS A 415 3.06 -19.42 0.02
C CYS A 415 2.42 -18.02 0.02
N PHE A 416 3.25 -17.00 0.19
CA PHE A 416 2.89 -15.60 -0.04
C PHE A 416 3.37 -15.22 -1.42
N ALA A 417 2.47 -14.69 -2.24
CA ALA A 417 2.76 -14.39 -3.63
C ALA A 417 2.21 -13.01 -3.98
N ASP A 418 3.12 -12.04 -4.05
CA ASP A 418 2.87 -10.71 -4.58
C ASP A 418 3.23 -10.68 -6.07
N ALA A 419 2.35 -11.29 -6.87
CA ALA A 419 2.51 -11.41 -8.30
C ALA A 419 1.16 -11.43 -9.01
N CYS A 420 1.09 -10.85 -10.22
CA CYS A 420 -0.08 -10.94 -11.08
C CYS A 420 -0.50 -12.41 -11.27
N HIS A 421 -1.81 -12.68 -11.22
CA HIS A 421 -2.38 -14.03 -11.40
C HIS A 421 -1.93 -15.11 -10.39
N SER A 422 -1.33 -14.74 -9.25
CA SER A 422 -0.94 -15.67 -8.17
C SER A 422 -2.11 -16.51 -7.65
N GLY A 423 -3.34 -15.98 -7.69
CA GLY A 423 -4.58 -16.69 -7.32
C GLY A 423 -4.87 -17.97 -8.13
N THR A 424 -4.24 -18.17 -9.29
CA THR A 424 -4.37 -19.42 -10.07
C THR A 424 -3.68 -20.61 -9.40
N MET A 425 -2.79 -20.37 -8.42
CA MET A 425 -2.14 -21.42 -7.62
C MET A 425 -3.12 -22.20 -6.74
N LEU A 426 -4.21 -21.56 -6.26
CA LEU A 426 -5.25 -22.19 -5.44
C LEU A 426 -6.28 -22.97 -6.27
N ALA A 427 -6.38 -22.65 -7.55
CA ALA A 427 -7.41 -23.16 -8.46
C ALA A 427 -7.11 -24.57 -9.01
N SER A 428 -5.95 -25.15 -8.66
CA SER A 428 -5.54 -26.50 -9.07
C SER A 428 -6.08 -27.62 -8.17
N LYS A 429 -6.79 -27.31 -7.06
CA LYS A 429 -7.37 -28.31 -6.17
C LYS A 429 -8.89 -28.26 -6.15
N GLY A 430 -9.50 -29.06 -7.03
CA GLY A 430 -10.87 -29.58 -6.91
C GLY A 430 -12.00 -28.59 -7.20
N VAL A 431 -12.92 -29.00 -8.09
CA VAL A 431 -14.04 -28.24 -8.67
C VAL A 431 -13.64 -27.42 -9.90
N SER A 432 -14.30 -27.73 -11.03
CA SER A 432 -13.99 -27.23 -12.37
C SER A 432 -13.88 -25.71 -12.42
N THR A 433 -12.64 -25.24 -12.45
CA THR A 433 -12.18 -23.85 -12.60
C THR A 433 -12.88 -23.15 -13.76
N ARG A 434 -13.24 -23.92 -14.78
CA ARG A 434 -13.94 -23.47 -15.98
C ARG A 434 -15.31 -22.83 -15.66
N LEU A 435 -16.09 -23.38 -14.74
CA LEU A 435 -17.44 -22.87 -14.42
C LEU A 435 -17.42 -21.58 -13.59
N THR A 436 -16.39 -21.40 -12.76
CA THR A 436 -16.21 -20.18 -11.95
C THR A 436 -15.59 -19.06 -12.79
N LEU A 437 -14.65 -19.39 -13.69
CA LEU A 437 -14.03 -18.44 -14.62
C LEU A 437 -14.99 -18.02 -15.75
N GLU A 438 -15.80 -18.92 -16.31
CA GLU A 438 -16.81 -18.55 -17.32
C GLU A 438 -17.85 -17.56 -16.75
N LYS A 439 -18.24 -17.70 -15.47
CA LYS A 439 -19.14 -16.74 -14.80
C LYS A 439 -18.47 -15.40 -14.50
N PHE A 440 -17.17 -15.40 -14.23
CA PHE A 440 -16.40 -14.18 -14.01
C PHE A 440 -16.17 -13.41 -15.32
N TYR A 441 -15.85 -14.11 -16.42
CA TYR A 441 -15.62 -13.48 -17.73
C TYR A 441 -16.91 -13.11 -18.48
N GLN A 442 -18.02 -13.85 -18.31
CA GLN A 442 -19.34 -13.39 -18.79
C GLN A 442 -19.77 -12.06 -18.13
N ALA A 443 -19.22 -11.72 -16.96
CA ALA A 443 -19.43 -10.42 -16.33
C ALA A 443 -18.51 -9.31 -16.88
N PHE A 444 -17.40 -9.68 -17.55
CA PHE A 444 -16.42 -8.77 -18.14
C PHE A 444 -16.69 -8.48 -19.63
N ASP A 445 -17.14 -9.48 -20.40
CA ASP A 445 -17.46 -9.33 -21.83
C ASP A 445 -18.73 -8.49 -22.09
N ASN A 446 -19.54 -8.22 -21.06
CA ASN A 446 -20.73 -7.38 -21.14
C ASN A 446 -20.47 -5.90 -20.80
N THR A 447 -19.21 -5.47 -20.75
CA THR A 447 -18.85 -4.08 -20.58
C THR A 447 -17.87 -3.65 -21.66
N GLU A 448 -18.40 -3.07 -22.74
CA GLU A 448 -17.62 -2.21 -23.63
C GLU A 448 -17.15 -0.97 -22.84
N GLY A 449 -15.83 -0.78 -22.74
CA GLY A 449 -15.18 0.44 -22.26
C GLY A 449 -14.75 0.45 -20.79
#